data_AF-A0A352PVK7-F1
#
_entry.id   AF-A0A352PVK7-F1
#
_cell.length_a   1.000
_cell.length_b   1.000
_cell.length_c   1.000
_cell.angle_alpha   90.00
_cell.angle_beta   90.00
_cell.angle_gamma   90.00
#
_symmetry.space_group_name_H-M   'P 1'
#
loop_
_entity.id
_entity.type
_entity.pdbx_description
1 polymer ?
#
loop_
_entity_poly.entity_id
_entity_poly.type
_entity_poly.pdbx_seq_one_letter_code
_entity_poly.pdbx_strand_id
1 'polypeptide(L)'
;MIVMAVVALLLSAAGIAAGEEPIIRVDPLVQEAMERNPKILAARERHSALKEKIPQAGALEDPMLGFGVVNLPNNFDFNQEDMTMKEISVSQKFP
;
A
#
# COMPACT_ATOMS: atom_id res chain seq x y z
N MET A 1 -25.72 61.92 28.72
CA MET A 1 -24.40 62.13 28.09
C MET A 1 -23.40 61.03 28.41
N ILE A 2 -23.15 60.70 29.68
CA ILE A 2 -22.13 59.69 30.09
C ILE A 2 -22.44 58.29 29.52
N VAL A 3 -23.69 57.83 29.60
CA VAL A 3 -24.08 56.51 29.08
C VAL A 3 -23.86 56.37 27.57
N MET A 4 -24.14 57.44 26.82
CA MET A 4 -23.97 57.46 25.36
C MET A 4 -22.48 57.44 24.96
N ALA A 5 -21.61 58.06 25.76
CA ALA A 5 -20.17 58.02 25.56
C ALA A 5 -19.57 56.64 25.86
N VAL A 6 -20.09 55.94 26.89
CA VAL A 6 -19.65 54.57 27.21
C VAL A 6 -20.07 53.59 26.11
N VAL A 7 -21.29 53.71 25.60
CA VAL A 7 -21.77 52.87 24.48
C VAL A 7 -20.95 53.12 23.22
N ALA A 8 -20.62 54.38 22.90
CA ALA A 8 -19.77 54.70 21.76
C ALA A 8 -18.34 54.15 21.91
N LEU A 9 -17.78 54.16 23.12
CA LEU A 9 -16.45 53.61 23.40
C LEU A 9 -16.42 52.08 23.25
N LEU A 10 -17.48 51.40 23.71
CA LEU A 10 -17.62 49.94 23.57
C LEU A 10 -17.79 49.52 22.10
N LEU A 11 -18.48 50.32 21.30
CA LEU A 11 -18.65 50.09 19.85
C LEU A 11 -17.35 50.29 19.07
N SER A 12 -16.53 51.29 19.43
CA SER A 12 -15.20 51.49 18.80
C SER A 12 -14.19 50.39 19.13
N ALA A 13 -14.23 49.83 20.34
CA ALA A 13 -13.34 48.73 20.73
C ALA A 13 -13.63 47.43 19.94
N ALA A 14 -14.89 47.20 19.58
CA ALA A 14 -15.29 46.07 18.74
C ALA A 14 -14.80 46.20 17.28
N GLY A 15 -14.60 47.43 16.79
CA GLY A 15 -14.13 47.70 15.42
C GLY A 15 -12.63 47.44 15.21
N ILE A 16 -11.82 47.45 16.28
CA ILE A 16 -10.36 47.25 16.20
C ILE A 16 -9.99 45.76 16.13
N ALA A 17 -10.91 44.86 16.46
CA ALA A 17 -10.73 43.41 16.33
C ALA A 17 -10.99 42.89 14.89
N ALA A 18 -11.38 43.76 13.97
CA ALA A 18 -11.69 43.39 12.59
C ALA A 18 -10.48 43.60 11.67
N GLY A 19 -9.77 42.50 11.40
CA GLY A 19 -9.16 42.29 10.08
C GLY A 19 -7.68 42.62 9.94
N GLU A 20 -6.81 41.90 10.65
CA GLU A 20 -5.49 41.58 10.09
C GLU A 20 -5.71 40.43 9.10
N GLU A 21 -5.80 40.74 7.80
CA GLU A 21 -5.75 39.71 6.76
C GLU A 21 -4.41 38.96 6.93
N PRO A 22 -4.43 37.66 7.27
CA PRO A 22 -3.20 36.92 7.43
C PRO A 22 -2.50 36.92 6.08
N ILE A 23 -1.29 37.48 6.02
CA ILE A 23 -0.46 37.48 4.82
C ILE A 23 -0.22 36.02 4.45
N ILE A 24 -0.99 35.50 3.48
CA ILE A 24 -0.90 34.11 3.05
C ILE A 24 0.42 33.95 2.29
N ARG A 25 1.43 33.37 2.96
CA ARG A 25 2.69 33.01 2.32
C ARG A 25 2.57 31.62 1.73
N VAL A 26 3.00 31.48 0.48
CA VAL A 26 2.85 30.25 -0.29
C VAL A 26 3.81 29.16 0.21
N ASP A 27 5.03 29.54 0.60
CA ASP A 27 6.06 28.59 1.08
C ASP A 27 5.59 27.71 2.26
N PRO A 28 5.04 28.25 3.37
CA PRO A 28 4.56 27.41 4.47
C PRO A 28 3.37 26.52 4.06
N LEU A 29 2.50 26.98 3.15
CA LEU A 29 1.40 26.15 2.63
C LEU A 29 1.90 25.01 1.75
N VAL A 30 2.98 25.24 0.98
CA VAL A 30 3.62 24.18 0.18
C VAL A 30 4.28 23.17 1.10
N GLN A 31 4.98 23.60 2.15
CA GLN A 31 5.56 22.68 3.14
C GLN A 31 4.47 21.87 3.84
N GLU A 32 3.40 22.51 4.31
CA GLU A 32 2.28 21.82 4.93
C GLU A 32 1.59 20.85 3.95
N ALA A 33 1.45 21.22 2.67
CA ALA A 33 0.97 20.32 1.65
C ALA A 33 1.94 19.15 1.41
N MET A 34 3.25 19.36 1.38
CA MET A 34 4.20 18.26 1.21
C MET A 34 4.16 17.26 2.38
N GLU A 35 3.96 17.75 3.59
CA GLU A 35 3.91 16.92 4.81
C GLU A 35 2.56 16.22 5.01
N ARG A 36 1.45 16.92 4.74
CA ARG A 36 0.11 16.46 5.13
C ARG A 36 -0.80 16.10 3.95
N ASN A 37 -0.37 16.28 2.71
CA ASN A 37 -1.23 15.98 1.56
C ASN A 37 -1.43 14.46 1.38
N PRO A 38 -2.68 13.96 1.49
CA PRO A 38 -2.98 12.54 1.36
C PRO A 38 -2.57 11.94 0.01
N LYS A 39 -2.56 12.73 -1.06
CA LYS A 39 -2.13 12.25 -2.40
C LYS A 39 -0.65 11.91 -2.44
N ILE A 40 0.19 12.73 -1.79
CA ILE A 40 1.64 12.51 -1.72
C ILE A 40 1.94 11.29 -0.86
N LEU A 41 1.28 11.18 0.30
CA LEU A 41 1.39 10.00 1.17
C LEU A 41 0.98 8.73 0.42
N ALA A 42 -0.18 8.74 -0.25
CA ALA A 42 -0.63 7.59 -1.02
C ALA A 42 0.29 7.26 -2.21
N ALA A 43 0.95 8.24 -2.82
CA ALA A 43 1.94 7.98 -3.87
C ALA A 43 3.21 7.34 -3.30
N ARG A 44 3.67 7.79 -2.13
CA ARG A 44 4.82 7.21 -1.42
C ARG A 44 4.54 5.77 -1.00
N GLU A 45 3.38 5.49 -0.43
CA GLU A 45 2.98 4.12 -0.06
C GLU A 45 2.89 3.20 -1.27
N ARG A 46 2.33 3.67 -2.39
CA ARG A 46 2.33 2.88 -3.65
C ARG A 46 3.73 2.58 -4.14
N HIS A 47 4.64 3.55 -4.08
CA HIS A 47 6.03 3.34 -4.45
C HIS A 47 6.71 2.33 -3.53
N SER A 48 6.53 2.45 -2.20
CA SER A 48 7.05 1.48 -1.23
C SER A 48 6.49 0.08 -1.47
N ALA A 49 5.19 -0.05 -1.71
CA ALA A 49 4.54 -1.32 -2.00
C ALA A 49 5.07 -1.97 -3.30
N LEU A 50 5.35 -1.16 -4.33
CA LEU A 50 5.96 -1.65 -5.57
C LEU A 50 7.42 -2.05 -5.39
N LYS A 51 8.15 -1.39 -4.50
CA LYS A 51 9.55 -1.71 -4.17
C LYS A 51 9.66 -2.99 -3.33
N GLU A 52 8.74 -3.19 -2.39
CA GLU A 52 8.69 -4.39 -1.54
C GLU A 52 8.12 -5.60 -2.29
N LYS A 53 7.33 -5.37 -3.34
CA LYS A 53 6.89 -6.43 -4.23
C LYS A 53 8.13 -7.03 -4.91
N ILE A 54 8.53 -8.21 -4.46
CA ILE A 54 9.59 -9.00 -5.08
C ILE A 54 9.37 -8.97 -6.59
N PRO A 55 10.33 -8.52 -7.40
CA PRO A 55 10.15 -8.50 -8.84
C PRO A 55 9.89 -9.93 -9.28
N GLN A 56 8.67 -10.21 -9.74
CA GLN A 56 8.31 -11.55 -10.24
C GLN A 56 9.22 -12.01 -11.39
N ALA A 57 9.92 -11.07 -12.02
CA ALA A 57 10.96 -11.35 -13.02
C ALA A 57 12.19 -12.08 -12.46
N GLY A 58 12.45 -12.04 -11.15
CA GLY A 58 13.60 -12.69 -10.51
C GLY A 58 13.24 -13.79 -9.50
N ALA A 59 11.96 -13.96 -9.19
CA ALA A 59 11.48 -15.06 -8.35
C ALA A 59 11.33 -16.31 -9.24
N LEU A 60 12.06 -17.38 -8.92
CA LEU A 60 11.86 -18.69 -9.53
C LEU A 60 10.41 -19.13 -9.32
N GLU A 61 9.83 -19.80 -10.31
CA GLU A 61 8.52 -20.46 -10.15
C GLU A 61 8.62 -21.48 -9.00
N ASP A 62 7.55 -21.62 -8.20
CA ASP A 62 7.53 -22.55 -7.07
C ASP A 62 7.83 -23.99 -7.52
N PRO A 63 8.54 -24.79 -6.70
CA PRO A 63 8.80 -26.19 -7.02
C PRO A 63 7.49 -26.99 -7.04
N MET A 64 7.34 -27.83 -8.06
CA MET A 64 6.17 -28.68 -8.25
C MET A 64 6.45 -30.09 -7.75
N LEU A 65 5.56 -30.61 -6.91
CA LEU A 65 5.58 -32.00 -6.45
C LEU A 65 4.64 -32.85 -7.30
N GLY A 66 5.13 -33.99 -7.79
CA GLY A 66 4.36 -34.95 -8.56
C GLY A 66 4.35 -36.32 -7.88
N PHE A 67 3.22 -37.00 -8.00
CA PHE A 67 3.05 -38.38 -7.58
C PHE A 67 2.47 -39.16 -8.75
N GLY A 68 3.07 -40.31 -9.07
CA GLY A 68 2.69 -41.10 -10.23
C GLY A 68 2.84 -42.58 -9.98
N VAL A 69 2.24 -43.37 -10.85
CA VAL A 69 2.51 -44.81 -10.94
C VAL A 69 2.78 -45.13 -12.40
N VAL A 70 3.90 -45.79 -12.65
CA VAL A 70 4.32 -46.19 -13.99
C VAL A 70 4.19 -47.70 -14.13
N ASN A 71 3.90 -48.15 -15.35
CA ASN A 71 3.69 -49.55 -15.72
C ASN A 71 2.55 -50.25 -14.95
N LEU A 72 1.48 -49.53 -14.62
CA LEU A 72 0.31 -50.12 -13.96
C LEU A 72 -0.50 -50.97 -14.96
N PRO A 73 -0.82 -52.24 -14.64
CA PRO A 73 -1.67 -53.08 -15.48
C PRO A 73 -3.13 -52.58 -15.56
N ASN A 74 -3.84 -52.98 -16.62
CA ASN A 74 -5.22 -52.54 -16.92
C ASN A 74 -6.27 -52.92 -15.86
N ASN A 75 -5.91 -53.81 -14.92
CA ASN A 75 -6.75 -54.21 -13.79
C ASN A 75 -6.49 -53.35 -12.53
N PHE A 76 -5.61 -52.35 -12.61
CA PHE A 76 -5.23 -51.47 -11.50
C PHE A 76 -4.62 -52.19 -10.28
N ASP A 77 -4.09 -53.40 -10.47
CA ASP A 77 -3.35 -54.10 -9.41
C ASP A 77 -1.91 -53.60 -9.35
N PHE A 78 -1.57 -52.93 -8.25
CA PHE A 78 -0.26 -52.30 -8.05
C PHE A 78 0.87 -53.27 -7.67
N ASN A 79 0.57 -54.54 -7.37
CA ASN A 79 1.55 -55.53 -6.92
C ASN A 79 1.68 -56.73 -7.86
N GLN A 80 0.91 -56.76 -8.96
CA GLN A 80 0.89 -57.90 -9.87
C GLN A 80 2.14 -57.96 -10.76
N GLU A 81 2.65 -56.80 -11.20
CA GLU A 81 3.88 -56.72 -11.97
C GLU A 81 5.01 -56.13 -11.13
N ASP A 82 6.15 -56.84 -11.09
CA ASP A 82 7.38 -56.40 -10.42
C ASP A 82 7.92 -55.07 -10.99
N MET A 83 7.49 -54.69 -12.18
CA MET A 83 7.90 -53.47 -12.88
C MET A 83 6.95 -52.27 -12.64
N THR A 84 5.86 -52.46 -11.88
CA THR A 84 5.00 -51.35 -11.44
C THR A 84 5.71 -50.54 -10.37
N MET A 85 5.96 -49.26 -10.64
CA MET A 85 6.69 -48.38 -9.71
C MET A 85 5.83 -47.19 -9.31
N LYS A 86 5.92 -46.80 -8.03
CA LYS A 86 5.33 -45.58 -7.50
C LYS A 86 6.42 -44.50 -7.51
N GLU A 87 6.14 -43.40 -8.17
CA GLU A 87 7.10 -42.31 -8.36
C GLU A 87 6.69 -41.08 -7.54
N ILE A 88 7.70 -40.44 -6.95
CA ILE A 88 7.59 -39.12 -6.34
C ILE A 88 8.62 -38.24 -7.06
N SER A 89 8.16 -37.15 -7.68
CA SER A 89 9.01 -36.24 -8.45
C SER A 89 8.98 -34.83 -7.88
N VAL A 90 10.11 -34.12 -7.92
CA VAL A 90 10.20 -32.68 -7.65
C VAL A 90 10.74 -32.00 -8.91
N SER A 91 10.04 -31.00 -9.43
CA SER A 91 10.47 -30.23 -10.61
C SER A 91 10.49 -28.74 -10.34
N GLN A 92 11.49 -28.03 -10.86
CA GLN A 92 11.58 -26.58 -10.80
C GLN A 92 12.17 -26.04 -12.09
N LYS A 93 11.61 -24.94 -12.57
CA LYS A 93 12.06 -24.25 -13.77
C LYS A 93 13.19 -23.29 -13.42
N PHE A 94 14.33 -23.42 -14.10
CA PHE A 94 15.48 -22.51 -14.00
C PHE A 94 15.53 -21.58 -15.23
N PRO A 95 16.00 -20.33 -15.08
CA PRO A 95 16.22 -19.40 -16.19
C PRO A 95 17.41 -19.78 -17.08
#